data_AF-A0A6I5CNC9-F1
#
_entry.id   AF-A0A6I5CNC9-F1
#
_cell.length_a   1.000
_cell.length_b   1.000
_cell.length_c   1.000
_cell.angle_alpha   90.00
_cell.angle_beta   90.00
_cell.angle_gamma   90.00
#
_symmetry.space_group_name_H-M   'P 1'
#
loop_
_entity.id
_entity.type
_entity.pdbx_description
1 polymer ?
#
loop_
_entity_poly.entity_id
_entity_poly.type
_entity_poly.pdbx_seq_one_letter_code
_entity_poly.pdbx_strand_id
1 'polypeptide(L)'
;GGPREGLADARRRLLDVRDALHLTTGRATDRLDLQEQDQVAAELGLLDADALLRQVYEAAGVVAYASEVTWREVGRVLRARAVRPRLRALLGGGRPAAERSPLAEGVVEQEGEVVLARTARPERDPVLPLRAAAAAAQAGLPLSPHAVRRLATTTRPLPTPWPAEAREQLVTLLGSGRPLVRVWEALEAEGLVTRLLPDWERVRCRPQRNAVHLWTVDRHLIETAVRASALTRRVGRPDLLLVAALLHDIGKGWPGDHATAGATIAADVAARVGFDPADAAVLTTLVRHHLLLAETATRRDLDDPATVRAVADAVGTPGTLELLHALTEADALATGPAAWSSWRG
;
A
#
# COMPACT_ATOMS: atom_id res chain seq x y z
N GLY A 1 -1.46 7.03 22.06
CA GLY A 1 -0.15 7.46 21.56
C GLY A 1 -0.23 8.40 20.38
N GLY A 2 0.18 9.64 20.57
CA GLY A 2 0.35 10.56 19.44
C GLY A 2 1.53 10.16 18.53
N PRO A 3 1.71 10.85 17.39
CA PRO A 3 2.79 10.60 16.42
C PRO A 3 4.23 10.60 17.00
N ARG A 4 4.41 11.12 18.22
CA ARG A 4 5.70 11.21 18.90
C ARG A 4 6.11 9.94 19.67
N GLU A 5 5.17 9.09 20.06
CA GLU A 5 5.50 7.87 20.83
C GLU A 5 6.25 6.84 19.96
N GLY A 6 5.83 6.63 18.71
CA GLY A 6 6.53 5.73 17.80
C GLY A 6 7.88 6.26 17.28
N LEU A 7 8.07 7.58 17.25
CA LEU A 7 9.28 8.20 16.69
C LEU A 7 10.52 7.97 17.56
N ALA A 8 10.37 8.03 18.89
CA ALA A 8 11.47 7.77 19.82
C ALA A 8 11.94 6.32 19.72
N ASP A 9 10.99 5.38 19.60
CA ASP A 9 11.27 3.95 19.43
C ASP A 9 11.92 3.65 18.09
N ALA A 10 11.39 4.22 17.00
CA ALA A 10 11.99 4.09 15.67
C ALA A 10 13.42 4.63 15.63
N ARG A 11 13.66 5.81 16.20
CA ARG A 11 15.01 6.38 16.32
C ARG A 11 15.93 5.46 17.10
N ARG A 12 15.48 4.93 18.23
CA ARG A 12 16.29 4.01 19.05
C ARG A 12 16.67 2.77 18.25
N ARG A 13 15.70 2.09 17.61
CA ARG A 13 15.96 0.90 16.78
C ARG A 13 17.00 1.15 15.69
N LEU A 14 16.91 2.27 14.97
CA LEU A 14 17.89 2.59 13.92
C LEU A 14 19.29 2.87 14.48
N LEU A 15 19.38 3.49 15.67
CA LEU A 15 20.66 3.69 16.35
C LEU A 15 21.25 2.38 16.85
N ASP A 16 20.43 1.50 17.43
CA ASP A 16 20.86 0.17 17.89
C ASP A 16 21.42 -0.66 16.71
N VAL A 17 20.73 -0.63 15.55
CA VAL A 17 21.22 -1.29 14.32
C VAL A 17 22.55 -0.71 13.85
N ARG A 18 22.70 0.61 13.88
CA ARG A 18 23.96 1.27 13.50
C ARG A 18 25.10 0.89 14.45
N ASP A 19 24.83 0.86 15.75
CA ASP A 19 25.85 0.53 16.75
C ASP A 19 26.27 -0.95 16.61
N ALA A 20 25.32 -1.88 16.38
CA ALA A 20 25.61 -3.27 16.07
C ALA A 20 26.41 -3.44 14.75
N LEU A 21 26.10 -2.65 13.71
CA LEU A 21 26.86 -2.62 12.47
C LEU A 21 28.30 -2.13 12.68
N HIS A 22 28.50 -1.11 13.51
CA HIS A 22 29.83 -0.62 13.85
C HIS A 22 30.65 -1.65 14.63
N LEU A 23 30.03 -2.36 15.57
CA LEU A 23 30.68 -3.45 16.31
C LEU A 23 31.04 -4.61 15.38
N THR A 24 30.13 -4.99 14.48
CA THR A 24 30.33 -6.08 13.50
C THR A 24 31.46 -5.76 12.52
N THR A 25 31.52 -4.54 12.01
CA THR A 25 32.47 -4.15 10.95
C THR A 25 33.77 -3.53 11.47
N GLY A 26 33.81 -3.07 12.71
CA GLY A 26 34.88 -2.25 13.27
C GLY A 26 35.03 -0.87 12.60
N ARG A 27 34.01 -0.42 11.85
CA ARG A 27 34.04 0.83 11.06
C ARG A 27 32.85 1.71 11.40
N ALA A 28 33.04 3.02 11.28
CA ALA A 28 31.93 3.98 11.32
C ALA A 28 31.26 4.04 9.93
N THR A 29 30.18 3.28 9.74
CA THR A 29 29.43 3.17 8.49
C THR A 29 27.92 3.11 8.76
N ASP A 30 27.15 3.83 7.94
CA ASP A 30 25.68 3.81 7.97
C ASP A 30 25.09 2.95 6.82
N ARG A 31 25.92 2.14 6.16
CA ARG A 31 25.51 1.23 5.07
C ARG A 31 25.50 -0.21 5.57
N LEU A 32 24.33 -0.82 5.59
CA LEU A 32 24.11 -2.23 5.90
C LEU A 32 24.06 -3.03 4.59
N ASP A 33 25.19 -3.58 4.15
CA ASP A 33 25.24 -4.41 2.96
C ASP A 33 24.78 -5.85 3.27
N LEU A 34 24.54 -6.65 2.22
CA LEU A 34 23.96 -8.00 2.37
C LEU A 34 24.80 -8.92 3.27
N GLN A 35 26.12 -8.78 3.20
CA GLN A 35 27.08 -9.65 3.91
C GLN A 35 27.10 -9.42 5.43
N GLU A 36 26.74 -8.23 5.91
CA GLU A 36 26.74 -7.92 7.34
C GLU A 36 25.39 -8.26 8.02
N GLN A 37 24.30 -8.43 7.26
CA GLN A 37 22.94 -8.50 7.81
C GLN A 37 22.74 -9.62 8.83
N ASP A 38 23.20 -10.84 8.56
CA ASP A 38 23.03 -11.97 9.50
C ASP A 38 23.83 -11.76 10.80
N GLN A 39 25.03 -11.18 10.70
CA GLN A 39 25.87 -10.91 11.88
C GLN A 39 25.28 -9.80 12.74
N VAL A 40 24.79 -8.72 12.11
CA VAL A 40 24.11 -7.62 12.81
C VAL A 40 22.80 -8.10 13.44
N ALA A 41 22.06 -8.99 12.76
CA ALA A 41 20.85 -9.60 13.32
C ALA A 41 21.17 -10.41 14.59
N ALA A 42 22.23 -11.21 14.55
CA ALA A 42 22.68 -11.99 15.70
C ALA A 42 23.11 -11.11 16.89
N GLU A 43 23.84 -10.02 16.65
CA GLU A 43 24.26 -9.05 17.69
C GLU A 43 23.07 -8.40 18.39
N LEU A 44 21.98 -8.16 17.65
CA LEU A 44 20.73 -7.60 18.19
C LEU A 44 19.77 -8.65 18.77
N GLY A 45 20.16 -9.94 18.77
CA GLY A 45 19.31 -11.03 19.23
C GLY A 45 18.08 -11.28 18.37
N LEU A 46 18.14 -10.94 17.08
CA LEU A 46 17.09 -11.19 16.10
C LEU A 46 17.25 -12.58 15.47
N LEU A 47 16.15 -13.09 14.90
CA LEU A 47 16.11 -14.42 14.32
C LEU A 47 17.03 -14.56 13.10
N ASP A 48 16.99 -13.58 12.20
CA ASP A 48 17.71 -13.58 10.92
C ASP A 48 17.78 -12.17 10.30
N ALA A 49 18.47 -12.06 9.17
CA ALA A 49 18.53 -10.84 8.35
C ALA A 49 17.15 -10.29 7.94
N ASP A 50 16.16 -11.15 7.67
CA ASP A 50 14.82 -10.70 7.26
C ASP A 50 14.11 -9.98 8.42
N ALA A 51 14.23 -10.51 9.65
CA ALA A 51 13.72 -9.86 10.85
C ALA A 51 14.41 -8.52 11.12
N LEU A 52 15.73 -8.45 10.93
CA LEU A 52 16.50 -7.20 11.02
C LEU A 52 15.99 -6.16 10.03
N LEU A 53 15.97 -6.50 8.75
CA LEU A 53 15.58 -5.57 7.70
C LEU A 53 14.12 -5.11 7.87
N ARG A 54 13.21 -6.01 8.26
CA ARG A 54 11.83 -5.64 8.58
C ARG A 54 11.78 -4.58 9.67
N GLN A 55 12.53 -4.73 10.77
CA GLN A 55 12.57 -3.72 11.83
C GLN A 55 13.14 -2.38 11.35
N VAL A 56 14.17 -2.42 10.49
CA VAL A 56 14.76 -1.22 9.88
C VAL A 56 13.73 -0.49 9.02
N TYR A 57 13.04 -1.21 8.12
CA TYR A 57 12.02 -0.61 7.25
C TYR A 57 10.82 -0.06 8.03
N GLU A 58 10.36 -0.77 9.07
CA GLU A 58 9.30 -0.28 9.95
C GLU A 58 9.71 1.03 10.63
N ALA A 59 10.92 1.08 11.20
CA ALA A 59 11.43 2.29 11.86
C ALA A 59 11.63 3.44 10.87
N ALA A 60 12.21 3.17 9.70
CA ALA A 60 12.39 4.16 8.64
C ALA A 60 11.04 4.71 8.15
N GLY A 61 10.03 3.85 7.97
CA GLY A 61 8.68 4.24 7.59
C GLY A 61 8.02 5.18 8.62
N VAL A 62 8.17 4.90 9.91
CA VAL A 62 7.69 5.79 10.99
C VAL A 62 8.37 7.16 10.91
N VAL A 63 9.69 7.20 10.73
CA VAL A 63 10.44 8.46 10.60
C VAL A 63 10.02 9.23 9.35
N ALA A 64 9.89 8.55 8.20
CA ALA A 64 9.49 9.16 6.94
C ALA A 64 8.09 9.78 7.04
N TYR A 65 7.11 9.02 7.52
CA TYR A 65 5.73 9.50 7.70
C TYR A 65 5.65 10.66 8.70
N ALA A 66 6.32 10.55 9.85
CA ALA A 66 6.34 11.63 10.85
C ALA A 66 7.00 12.90 10.29
N SER A 67 8.05 12.75 9.48
CA SER A 67 8.72 13.88 8.82
C SER A 67 7.79 14.55 7.81
N GLU A 68 7.08 13.78 6.99
CA GLU A 68 6.13 14.31 6.02
C GLU A 68 4.99 15.09 6.69
N VAL A 69 4.37 14.50 7.72
CA VAL A 69 3.32 15.17 8.51
C VAL A 69 3.84 16.47 9.14
N THR A 70 5.06 16.45 9.69
CA THR A 70 5.67 17.62 10.31
C THR A 70 5.94 18.72 9.28
N TRP A 71 6.47 18.38 8.11
CA TRP A 71 6.72 19.37 7.05
C TRP A 71 5.43 19.98 6.51
N ARG A 72 4.36 19.18 6.39
CA ARG A 72 3.02 19.68 6.03
C ARG A 72 2.52 20.69 7.05
N GLU A 73 2.69 20.38 8.34
CA GLU A 73 2.29 21.26 9.42
C GLU A 73 3.05 22.59 9.42
N VAL A 74 4.37 22.52 9.24
CA VAL A 74 5.22 23.71 9.08
C VAL A 74 4.76 24.55 7.89
N GLY A 75 4.51 23.93 6.73
CA GLY A 75 4.00 24.61 5.54
C GLY A 75 2.66 25.31 5.80
N ARG A 76 1.76 24.69 6.56
CA ARG A 76 0.46 25.27 6.95
C ARG A 76 0.65 26.51 7.83
N VAL A 77 1.50 26.43 8.86
CA VAL A 77 1.81 27.57 9.74
C VAL A 77 2.46 28.71 8.97
N LEU A 78 3.40 28.43 8.06
CA LEU A 78 4.06 29.43 7.24
C LEU A 78 3.06 30.13 6.30
N ARG A 79 2.17 29.40 5.62
CA ARG A 79 1.10 29.98 4.79
C ARG A 79 0.16 30.87 5.61
N ALA A 80 -0.24 30.43 6.80
CA ALA A 80 -1.10 31.22 7.68
C ALA A 80 -0.45 32.53 8.14
N ARG A 81 0.89 32.56 8.28
CA ARG A 81 1.68 33.76 8.61
C ARG A 81 1.91 34.68 7.40
N ALA A 82 1.96 34.14 6.18
CA ALA A 82 2.15 34.91 4.94
C ALA A 82 0.91 35.76 4.56
N VAL A 83 -0.29 35.35 4.99
CA VAL A 83 -1.51 36.16 4.84
C VAL A 83 -1.41 37.39 5.76
N ARG A 84 -1.08 38.56 5.18
CA ARG A 84 -0.76 39.82 5.89
C ARG A 84 -1.77 40.17 7.00
N PRO A 85 -1.31 40.53 8.22
CA PRO A 85 -2.17 41.01 9.32
C PRO A 85 -2.98 42.28 8.99
N ARG A 86 -2.46 43.14 8.10
CA ARG A 86 -3.05 44.46 7.79
C ARG A 86 -4.40 44.38 7.05
N LEU A 87 -4.63 43.35 6.25
CA LEU A 87 -5.94 43.11 5.60
C LEU A 87 -6.98 42.55 6.59
N ARG A 88 -6.53 41.79 7.59
CA ARG A 88 -7.39 41.16 8.61
C ARG A 88 -7.93 42.15 9.65
N ALA A 89 -7.16 43.18 9.98
CA ALA A 89 -7.57 44.24 10.91
C ALA A 89 -8.55 45.25 10.29
N LEU A 90 -8.51 45.44 8.96
CA LEU A 90 -9.36 46.38 8.22
C LEU A 90 -10.77 45.83 7.93
N LEU A 91 -10.97 44.51 7.98
CA LEU A 91 -12.22 43.83 7.61
C LEU A 91 -13.06 43.34 8.81
N GLY A 92 -12.85 43.88 10.02
CA GLY A 92 -13.74 43.59 11.15
C GLY A 92 -13.69 42.14 11.62
N GLY A 93 -12.51 41.69 12.08
CA GLY A 93 -12.39 40.89 13.30
C GLY A 93 -13.27 39.66 13.51
N GLY A 94 -13.19 38.67 12.61
CA GLY A 94 -13.51 37.27 12.91
C GLY A 94 -12.45 36.37 12.29
N ARG A 95 -11.99 35.32 12.98
CA ARG A 95 -11.32 34.21 12.27
C ARG A 95 -12.37 33.66 11.30
N PRO A 96 -12.18 33.72 9.97
CA PRO A 96 -13.11 33.01 9.08
C PRO A 96 -13.12 31.57 9.57
N ALA A 97 -14.31 31.05 9.90
CA ALA A 97 -14.44 29.65 10.23
C ALA A 97 -13.82 28.88 9.06
N ALA A 98 -12.86 28.00 9.34
CA ALA A 98 -12.18 27.26 8.29
C ALA A 98 -13.24 26.61 7.41
N GLU A 99 -13.26 27.00 6.14
CA GLU A 99 -14.26 26.56 5.18
C GLU A 99 -14.14 25.04 5.04
N ARG A 100 -15.27 24.36 5.17
CA ARG A 100 -15.36 22.90 5.09
C ARG A 100 -16.11 22.53 3.84
N SER A 101 -15.40 22.02 2.85
CA SER A 101 -15.98 21.59 1.57
C SER A 101 -16.32 20.10 1.63
N PRO A 102 -17.55 19.68 1.34
CA PRO A 102 -17.91 18.26 1.34
C PRO A 102 -17.16 17.51 0.24
N LEU A 103 -16.58 16.35 0.59
CA LEU A 103 -15.92 15.44 -0.37
C LEU A 103 -16.72 14.16 -0.56
N ALA A 104 -17.26 13.61 0.53
CA ALA A 104 -18.14 12.44 0.54
C ALA A 104 -19.00 12.46 1.82
N GLU A 105 -19.93 11.52 1.97
CA GLU A 105 -20.72 11.41 3.20
C GLU A 105 -19.81 11.20 4.43
N GLY A 106 -19.91 12.11 5.40
CA GLY A 106 -19.08 12.09 6.61
C GLY A 106 -17.64 12.57 6.42
N VAL A 107 -17.25 13.02 5.21
CA VAL A 107 -15.87 13.39 4.85
C VAL A 107 -15.84 14.79 4.23
N VAL A 108 -14.97 15.66 4.72
CA VAL A 108 -14.84 17.05 4.24
C VAL A 108 -13.38 17.41 4.06
N GLU A 109 -13.09 18.33 3.15
CA GLU A 109 -11.83 19.05 3.12
C GLU A 109 -11.85 20.16 4.18
N GLN A 110 -10.75 20.33 4.89
CA GLN A 110 -10.49 21.50 5.73
C GLN A 110 -9.00 21.85 5.67
N GLU A 111 -8.67 23.09 5.30
CA GLU A 111 -7.29 23.60 5.27
C GLU A 111 -6.32 22.76 4.39
N GLY A 112 -6.83 22.17 3.31
CA GLY A 112 -6.04 21.32 2.40
C GLY A 112 -5.76 19.92 2.95
N GLU A 113 -6.49 19.47 3.97
CA GLU A 113 -6.50 18.09 4.45
C GLU A 113 -7.91 17.50 4.39
N VAL A 114 -8.00 16.19 4.21
CA VAL A 114 -9.25 15.46 4.41
C VAL A 114 -9.44 15.17 5.90
N VAL A 115 -10.58 15.63 6.42
CA VAL A 115 -11.01 15.45 7.81
C VAL A 115 -12.41 14.86 7.88
N LEU A 116 -12.82 14.41 9.07
CA LEU A 116 -14.18 13.96 9.29
C LEU A 116 -15.16 15.13 9.46
N ALA A 117 -16.34 14.99 8.87
CA ALA A 117 -17.46 15.89 9.13
C ALA A 117 -17.82 15.91 10.62
N ARG A 118 -18.37 17.01 11.12
CA ARG A 118 -18.82 17.10 12.54
C ARG A 118 -19.92 16.09 12.86
N THR A 119 -20.72 15.75 11.86
CA THR A 119 -21.80 14.76 11.94
C THR A 119 -21.31 13.33 11.78
N ALA A 120 -20.05 13.09 11.40
CA ALA A 120 -19.52 11.74 11.20
C ALA A 120 -19.52 10.93 12.50
N ARG A 121 -20.02 9.69 12.42
CA ARG A 121 -20.13 8.71 13.52
C ARG A 121 -19.39 7.43 13.13
N PRO A 122 -18.04 7.39 13.16
CA PRO A 122 -17.28 6.20 12.78
C PRO A 122 -17.68 4.94 13.57
N GLU A 123 -18.14 5.10 14.80
CA GLU A 123 -18.62 4.00 15.65
C GLU A 123 -19.92 3.33 15.15
N ARG A 124 -20.60 3.96 14.17
CA ARG A 124 -21.82 3.45 13.50
C ARG A 124 -21.63 3.24 11.99
N ASP A 125 -20.48 3.61 11.45
CA ASP A 125 -20.21 3.58 10.01
C ASP A 125 -18.84 2.89 9.77
N PRO A 126 -18.83 1.56 9.61
CA PRO A 126 -17.61 0.79 9.41
C PRO A 126 -16.95 1.05 8.04
N VAL A 127 -17.66 1.68 7.09
CA VAL A 127 -17.16 1.98 5.74
C VAL A 127 -16.37 3.29 5.70
N LEU A 128 -16.60 4.19 6.66
CA LEU A 128 -16.01 5.52 6.72
C LEU A 128 -14.47 5.58 6.53
N PRO A 129 -13.64 4.64 7.04
CA PRO A 129 -12.21 4.64 6.75
C PRO A 129 -11.87 4.53 5.26
N LEU A 130 -12.52 3.59 4.55
CA LEU A 130 -12.32 3.41 3.11
C LEU A 130 -12.88 4.61 2.33
N ARG A 131 -14.04 5.13 2.73
CA ARG A 131 -14.64 6.33 2.11
C ARG A 131 -13.74 7.56 2.26
N ALA A 132 -13.18 7.79 3.46
CA ALA A 132 -12.26 8.89 3.69
C ALA A 132 -10.97 8.73 2.87
N ALA A 133 -10.44 7.50 2.79
CA ALA A 133 -9.25 7.19 2.02
C ALA A 133 -9.46 7.42 0.51
N ALA A 134 -10.53 6.88 -0.06
CA ALA A 134 -10.89 7.08 -1.46
C ALA A 134 -11.10 8.57 -1.79
N ALA A 135 -11.86 9.29 -0.96
CA ALA A 135 -12.07 10.73 -1.13
C ALA A 135 -10.77 11.53 -1.07
N ALA A 136 -9.87 11.21 -0.13
CA ALA A 136 -8.55 11.85 -0.04
C ALA A 136 -7.67 11.57 -1.26
N ALA A 137 -7.68 10.32 -1.75
CA ALA A 137 -6.91 9.92 -2.90
C ALA A 137 -7.42 10.60 -4.19
N GLN A 138 -8.73 10.61 -4.42
CA GLN A 138 -9.37 11.30 -5.55
C GLN A 138 -9.15 12.81 -5.53
N ALA A 139 -9.27 13.44 -4.35
CA ALA A 139 -9.07 14.88 -4.21
C ALA A 139 -7.60 15.31 -4.32
N GLY A 140 -6.64 14.38 -4.33
CA GLY A 140 -5.24 14.76 -4.30
C GLY A 140 -4.84 15.44 -2.98
N LEU A 141 -5.58 15.20 -1.89
CA LEU A 141 -5.31 15.73 -0.54
C LEU A 141 -4.81 14.68 0.46
N PRO A 142 -3.96 15.03 1.44
CA PRO A 142 -3.57 14.13 2.52
C PRO A 142 -4.73 13.92 3.51
N LEU A 143 -4.77 12.74 4.14
CA LEU A 143 -5.61 12.52 5.31
C LEU A 143 -5.01 13.22 6.53
N SER A 144 -5.86 13.89 7.31
CA SER A 144 -5.44 14.48 8.57
C SER A 144 -5.07 13.38 9.59
N PRO A 145 -3.90 13.43 10.25
CA PRO A 145 -3.51 12.42 11.24
C PRO A 145 -4.55 12.25 12.36
N HIS A 146 -5.23 13.33 12.76
CA HIS A 146 -6.30 13.26 13.76
C HIS A 146 -7.51 12.47 13.24
N ALA A 147 -7.87 12.65 11.97
CA ALA A 147 -8.96 11.90 11.35
C ALA A 147 -8.64 10.41 11.27
N VAL A 148 -7.44 10.05 10.79
CA VAL A 148 -7.01 8.65 10.70
C VAL A 148 -6.99 8.00 12.08
N ARG A 149 -6.39 8.66 13.07
CA ARG A 149 -6.35 8.16 14.46
C ARG A 149 -7.75 7.94 15.03
N ARG A 150 -8.67 8.89 14.81
CA ARG A 150 -10.06 8.73 15.23
C ARG A 150 -10.68 7.50 14.55
N LEU A 151 -10.55 7.37 13.23
CA LEU A 151 -11.03 6.19 12.49
C LEU A 151 -10.46 4.88 13.04
N ALA A 152 -9.15 4.81 13.30
CA ALA A 152 -8.50 3.63 13.85
C ALA A 152 -9.01 3.26 15.25
N THR A 153 -9.31 4.24 16.09
CA THR A 153 -9.74 4.00 17.48
C THR A 153 -11.23 3.76 17.65
N THR A 154 -12.09 4.35 16.80
CA THR A 154 -13.55 4.35 17.04
C THR A 154 -14.34 3.51 16.05
N THR A 155 -13.78 3.19 14.88
CA THR A 155 -14.51 2.47 13.83
C THR A 155 -14.61 0.98 14.16
N ARG A 156 -15.81 0.42 14.00
CA ARG A 156 -16.05 -1.03 14.13
C ARG A 156 -15.50 -1.79 12.92
N PRO A 157 -15.16 -3.09 13.05
CA PRO A 157 -14.81 -3.91 11.90
C PRO A 157 -15.94 -3.95 10.86
N LEU A 158 -15.58 -4.08 9.58
CA LEU A 158 -16.54 -4.36 8.50
C LEU A 158 -17.20 -5.73 8.72
N PRO A 159 -18.50 -5.89 8.39
CA PRO A 159 -19.12 -7.21 8.35
C PRO A 159 -18.47 -8.08 7.27
N THR A 160 -18.71 -9.39 7.31
CA THR A 160 -18.28 -10.32 6.26
C THR A 160 -19.51 -11.01 5.66
N PRO A 161 -19.76 -10.89 4.34
CA PRO A 161 -18.98 -10.09 3.37
C PRO A 161 -19.09 -8.58 3.62
N TRP A 162 -18.14 -7.82 3.09
CA TRP A 162 -18.17 -6.36 3.14
C TRP A 162 -19.40 -5.82 2.41
N PRO A 163 -19.95 -4.66 2.83
CA PRO A 163 -20.95 -3.96 2.03
C PRO A 163 -20.37 -3.56 0.67
N ALA A 164 -21.21 -3.50 -0.36
CA ALA A 164 -20.79 -3.13 -1.73
C ALA A 164 -20.03 -1.79 -1.76
N GLU A 165 -20.48 -0.80 -0.99
CA GLU A 165 -19.81 0.48 -0.85
C GLU A 165 -18.35 0.32 -0.39
N ALA A 166 -18.05 -0.53 0.59
CA ALA A 166 -16.68 -0.72 1.06
C ALA A 166 -15.77 -1.28 -0.04
N ARG A 167 -16.26 -2.25 -0.83
CA ARG A 167 -15.54 -2.77 -1.99
C ARG A 167 -15.32 -1.68 -3.04
N GLU A 168 -16.33 -0.89 -3.33
CA GLU A 168 -16.24 0.23 -4.30
C GLU A 168 -15.24 1.30 -3.84
N GLN A 169 -15.22 1.64 -2.56
CA GLN A 169 -14.24 2.59 -2.00
C GLN A 169 -12.81 2.02 -2.02
N LEU A 170 -12.62 0.71 -1.78
CA LEU A 170 -11.32 0.05 -1.95
C LEU A 170 -10.85 0.14 -3.41
N VAL A 171 -11.70 -0.23 -4.37
CA VAL A 171 -11.37 -0.16 -5.81
C VAL A 171 -11.07 1.28 -6.23
N THR A 172 -11.85 2.25 -5.73
CA THR A 172 -11.63 3.68 -5.99
C THR A 172 -10.29 4.16 -5.45
N LEU A 173 -9.94 3.75 -4.22
CA LEU A 173 -8.64 4.05 -3.63
C LEU A 173 -7.49 3.48 -4.46
N LEU A 174 -7.56 2.19 -4.84
CA LEU A 174 -6.54 1.53 -5.66
C LEU A 174 -6.43 2.17 -7.05
N GLY A 175 -7.56 2.58 -7.63
CA GLY A 175 -7.62 3.23 -8.94
C GLY A 175 -7.13 4.68 -8.97
N SER A 176 -6.83 5.28 -7.82
CA SER A 176 -6.45 6.69 -7.73
C SER A 176 -5.06 7.03 -8.29
N GLY A 177 -4.23 6.03 -8.60
CA GLY A 177 -2.86 6.22 -9.08
C GLY A 177 -1.94 6.73 -7.96
N ARG A 178 -1.01 7.64 -8.27
CA ARG A 178 0.03 8.06 -7.31
C ARG A 178 -0.48 8.54 -5.94
N PRO A 179 -1.63 9.24 -5.83
CA PRO A 179 -2.25 9.56 -4.54
C PRO A 179 -2.51 8.37 -3.60
N LEU A 180 -2.65 7.14 -4.11
CA LEU A 180 -2.82 5.92 -3.31
C LEU A 180 -1.73 5.79 -2.24
N VAL A 181 -0.47 5.99 -2.64
CA VAL A 181 0.73 5.77 -1.80
C VAL A 181 0.61 6.45 -0.44
N ARG A 182 0.45 7.77 -0.43
CA ARG A 182 0.43 8.57 0.82
C ARG A 182 -0.81 8.29 1.67
N VAL A 183 -1.93 7.94 1.02
CA VAL A 183 -3.18 7.63 1.72
C VAL A 183 -3.05 6.28 2.40
N TRP A 184 -2.49 5.29 1.70
CA TRP A 184 -2.20 3.97 2.25
C TRP A 184 -1.23 4.05 3.42
N GLU A 185 -0.13 4.81 3.28
CA GLU A 185 0.84 5.07 4.35
C GLU A 185 0.18 5.71 5.59
N ALA A 186 -0.75 6.64 5.39
CA ALA A 186 -1.49 7.25 6.50
C ALA A 186 -2.35 6.21 7.24
N LEU A 187 -3.07 5.35 6.51
CA LEU A 187 -3.86 4.26 7.11
C LEU A 187 -2.97 3.24 7.83
N GLU A 188 -1.85 2.87 7.22
CA GLU A 188 -0.85 1.93 7.74
C GLU A 188 -0.25 2.42 9.05
N ALA A 189 0.06 3.72 9.16
CA ALA A 189 0.63 4.32 10.36
C ALA A 189 -0.26 4.17 11.61
N GLU A 190 -1.57 3.96 11.43
CA GLU A 190 -2.53 3.72 12.51
C GLU A 190 -3.09 2.27 12.49
N GLY A 191 -2.47 1.36 11.71
CA GLY A 191 -2.80 -0.06 11.65
C GLY A 191 -4.16 -0.38 11.01
N LEU A 192 -4.74 0.56 10.24
CA LEU A 192 -6.04 0.34 9.59
C LEU A 192 -5.94 -0.67 8.43
N VAL A 193 -4.80 -0.71 7.72
CA VAL A 193 -4.59 -1.63 6.60
C VAL A 193 -4.63 -3.09 7.08
N THR A 194 -3.80 -3.46 8.06
CA THR A 194 -3.81 -4.82 8.63
C THR A 194 -5.17 -5.21 9.21
N ARG A 195 -5.95 -4.25 9.73
CA ARG A 195 -7.32 -4.53 10.20
C ARG A 195 -8.27 -4.89 9.05
N LEU A 196 -8.12 -4.25 7.90
CA LEU A 196 -8.91 -4.52 6.70
C LEU A 196 -8.45 -5.80 5.99
N LEU A 197 -7.14 -6.02 5.93
CA LEU A 197 -6.49 -7.13 5.24
C LEU A 197 -5.51 -7.82 6.21
N PRO A 198 -5.95 -8.79 7.03
CA PRO A 198 -5.11 -9.42 8.06
C PRO A 198 -3.81 -10.02 7.53
N ASP A 199 -3.83 -10.66 6.36
CA ASP A 199 -2.65 -11.24 5.71
C ASP A 199 -1.59 -10.21 5.29
N TRP A 200 -1.96 -8.92 5.25
CA TRP A 200 -1.02 -7.83 4.99
C TRP A 200 0.14 -7.80 5.99
N GLU A 201 -0.11 -8.20 7.25
CA GLU A 201 0.91 -8.26 8.30
C GLU A 201 2.12 -9.14 7.94
N ARG A 202 1.91 -10.12 7.06
CA ARG A 202 2.94 -11.05 6.61
C ARG A 202 3.83 -10.47 5.52
N VAL A 203 3.35 -9.48 4.77
CA VAL A 203 4.10 -8.79 3.70
C VAL A 203 4.56 -7.39 4.09
N ARG A 204 3.97 -6.83 5.15
CA ARG A 204 4.33 -5.53 5.74
C ARG A 204 5.83 -5.47 6.06
N CYS A 205 6.50 -4.49 5.45
CA CYS A 205 7.94 -4.25 5.54
C CYS A 205 8.79 -5.49 5.26
N ARG A 206 8.27 -6.48 4.52
CA ARG A 206 9.00 -7.71 4.20
C ARG A 206 10.06 -7.42 3.13
N PRO A 207 11.34 -7.72 3.39
CA PRO A 207 12.39 -7.56 2.38
C PRO A 207 12.17 -8.49 1.18
N GLN A 208 12.65 -8.06 0.02
CA GLN A 208 12.71 -8.90 -1.19
C GLN A 208 14.14 -9.31 -1.45
N ARG A 209 14.41 -10.62 -1.53
CA ARG A 209 15.77 -11.17 -1.68
C ARG A 209 16.29 -11.15 -3.13
N ASN A 210 15.52 -10.65 -4.10
CA ASN A 210 15.97 -10.54 -5.49
C ASN A 210 16.46 -9.12 -5.79
N ALA A 211 17.65 -9.02 -6.38
CA ALA A 211 18.34 -7.74 -6.66
C ALA A 211 17.59 -6.76 -7.58
N VAL A 212 16.53 -7.22 -8.26
CA VAL A 212 15.71 -6.40 -9.14
C VAL A 212 14.62 -5.61 -8.42
N HIS A 213 14.23 -6.01 -7.20
CA HIS A 213 13.15 -5.32 -6.49
C HIS A 213 13.68 -4.10 -5.75
N LEU A 214 13.08 -2.95 -6.05
CA LEU A 214 13.37 -1.67 -5.40
C LEU A 214 12.68 -1.52 -4.03
N TRP A 215 11.69 -2.34 -3.75
CA TRP A 215 10.72 -2.14 -2.68
C TRP A 215 10.59 -3.38 -1.80
N THR A 216 10.24 -3.17 -0.52
CA THR A 216 9.64 -4.22 0.31
C THR A 216 8.36 -4.76 -0.34
N VAL A 217 7.94 -5.98 0.01
CA VAL A 217 6.80 -6.65 -0.65
C VAL A 217 5.53 -5.80 -0.57
N ASP A 218 5.17 -5.31 0.62
CA ASP A 218 4.03 -4.40 0.82
C ASP A 218 4.09 -3.16 -0.09
N ARG A 219 5.24 -2.48 -0.15
CA ARG A 219 5.41 -1.31 -1.01
C ARG A 219 5.30 -1.67 -2.49
N HIS A 220 5.85 -2.81 -2.88
CA HIS A 220 5.74 -3.33 -4.25
C HIS A 220 4.29 -3.57 -4.67
N LEU A 221 3.46 -4.14 -3.79
CA LEU A 221 2.03 -4.33 -4.05
C LEU A 221 1.31 -3.00 -4.32
N ILE A 222 1.63 -1.95 -3.55
CA ILE A 222 1.06 -0.61 -3.75
C ILE A 222 1.57 0.04 -5.05
N GLU A 223 2.86 -0.05 -5.35
CA GLU A 223 3.41 0.48 -6.61
C GLU A 223 2.83 -0.26 -7.83
N THR A 224 2.60 -1.58 -7.71
CA THR A 224 1.95 -2.38 -8.74
C THR A 224 0.51 -1.93 -8.95
N ALA A 225 -0.26 -1.66 -7.88
CA ALA A 225 -1.60 -1.10 -7.99
C ALA A 225 -1.60 0.30 -8.65
N VAL A 226 -0.59 1.15 -8.37
CA VAL A 226 -0.40 2.45 -9.05
C VAL A 226 -0.15 2.27 -10.54
N ARG A 227 0.65 1.28 -10.95
CA ARG A 227 0.88 0.97 -12.37
C ARG A 227 -0.40 0.42 -13.03
N ALA A 228 -1.08 -0.50 -12.35
CA ALA A 228 -2.32 -1.11 -12.81
C ALA A 228 -3.44 -0.08 -13.01
N SER A 229 -3.49 0.98 -12.19
CA SER A 229 -4.50 2.05 -12.34
C SER A 229 -4.42 2.75 -13.70
N ALA A 230 -3.23 2.88 -14.28
CA ALA A 230 -3.03 3.46 -15.60
C ALA A 230 -3.48 2.52 -16.75
N LEU A 231 -3.68 1.23 -16.45
CA LEU A 231 -4.07 0.19 -17.41
C LEU A 231 -5.57 -0.14 -17.38
N THR A 232 -6.34 0.46 -16.47
CA THR A 232 -7.77 0.18 -16.26
C THR A 232 -8.63 0.33 -17.53
N ARG A 233 -8.24 1.18 -18.48
CA ARG A 233 -8.95 1.36 -19.76
C ARG A 233 -8.66 0.27 -20.80
N ARG A 234 -7.72 -0.63 -20.52
CA ARG A 234 -7.30 -1.73 -21.42
C ARG A 234 -7.93 -3.07 -21.07
N VAL A 235 -8.76 -3.13 -20.03
CA VAL A 235 -9.33 -4.37 -19.52
C VAL A 235 -10.84 -4.25 -19.32
N GLY A 236 -11.57 -5.35 -19.51
CA GLY A 236 -13.02 -5.38 -19.26
C GLY A 236 -13.42 -5.29 -17.78
N ARG A 237 -12.50 -5.62 -16.86
CA ARG A 237 -12.73 -5.69 -15.40
C ARG A 237 -11.64 -4.97 -14.60
N PRO A 238 -11.61 -3.62 -14.62
CA PRO A 238 -10.58 -2.83 -13.95
C PRO A 238 -10.56 -3.03 -12.43
N ASP A 239 -11.71 -3.33 -11.83
CA ASP A 239 -11.85 -3.67 -10.41
C ASP A 239 -11.04 -4.92 -10.05
N LEU A 240 -11.16 -5.99 -10.85
CA LEU A 240 -10.40 -7.23 -10.63
C LEU A 240 -8.91 -7.04 -10.87
N LEU A 241 -8.51 -6.25 -11.88
CA LEU A 241 -7.10 -5.91 -12.11
C LEU A 241 -6.48 -5.20 -10.90
N LEU A 242 -7.16 -4.20 -10.35
CA LEU A 242 -6.67 -3.41 -9.21
C LEU A 242 -6.55 -4.26 -7.95
N VAL A 243 -7.52 -5.13 -7.68
CA VAL A 243 -7.48 -6.04 -6.52
C VAL A 243 -6.43 -7.13 -6.72
N ALA A 244 -6.30 -7.69 -7.92
CA ALA A 244 -5.23 -8.65 -8.21
C ALA A 244 -3.84 -8.01 -8.06
N ALA A 245 -3.65 -6.76 -8.50
CA ALA A 245 -2.39 -6.03 -8.31
C ALA A 245 -2.00 -5.89 -6.83
N LEU A 246 -2.98 -5.60 -5.96
CA LEU A 246 -2.78 -5.53 -4.51
C LEU A 246 -2.43 -6.90 -3.89
N LEU A 247 -2.86 -8.01 -4.50
CA LEU A 247 -2.79 -9.35 -3.90
C LEU A 247 -1.78 -10.30 -4.56
N HIS A 248 -1.23 -9.97 -5.74
CA HIS A 248 -0.47 -10.94 -6.56
C HIS A 248 0.68 -11.61 -5.79
N ASP A 249 1.33 -10.87 -4.91
CA ASP A 249 2.48 -11.31 -4.13
C ASP A 249 2.17 -11.52 -2.63
N ILE A 250 0.88 -11.51 -2.23
CA ILE A 250 0.46 -11.61 -0.83
C ILE A 250 0.95 -12.91 -0.15
N GLY A 251 1.19 -13.95 -0.96
CA GLY A 251 1.70 -15.25 -0.50
C GLY A 251 3.18 -15.24 -0.11
N LYS A 252 3.98 -14.22 -0.42
CA LYS A 252 5.43 -14.18 -0.11
C LYS A 252 5.75 -14.26 1.39
N GLY A 253 4.77 -13.94 2.23
CA GLY A 253 4.87 -14.04 3.69
C GLY A 253 4.56 -15.42 4.27
N TRP A 254 4.34 -16.42 3.42
CA TRP A 254 3.97 -17.79 3.80
C TRP A 254 4.99 -18.83 3.29
N PRO A 255 5.15 -19.97 3.98
CA PRO A 255 6.01 -21.05 3.50
C PRO A 255 5.51 -21.67 2.18
N GLY A 256 6.44 -22.17 1.37
CA GLY A 256 6.14 -22.86 0.12
C GLY A 256 6.08 -21.94 -1.10
N ASP A 257 5.36 -22.38 -2.14
CA ASP A 257 5.16 -21.60 -3.36
C ASP A 257 4.23 -20.41 -3.11
N HIS A 258 4.77 -19.19 -3.19
CA HIS A 258 4.04 -17.96 -2.89
C HIS A 258 2.84 -17.75 -3.81
N ALA A 259 2.89 -18.22 -5.06
CA ALA A 259 1.74 -18.12 -5.96
C ALA A 259 0.59 -19.05 -5.53
N THR A 260 0.89 -20.26 -5.04
CA THR A 260 -0.11 -21.17 -4.46
C THR A 260 -0.69 -20.59 -3.17
N ALA A 261 0.16 -20.16 -2.23
CA ALA A 261 -0.30 -19.58 -0.98
C ALA A 261 -1.11 -18.30 -1.21
N GLY A 262 -0.67 -17.45 -2.14
CA GLY A 262 -1.36 -16.23 -2.55
C GLY A 262 -2.73 -16.51 -3.14
N ALA A 263 -2.89 -17.56 -3.95
CA ALA A 263 -4.18 -17.94 -4.53
C ALA A 263 -5.23 -18.29 -3.47
N THR A 264 -4.83 -19.03 -2.42
CA THR A 264 -5.70 -19.34 -1.26
C THR A 264 -6.13 -18.05 -0.56
N ILE A 265 -5.17 -17.18 -0.25
CA ILE A 265 -5.46 -15.90 0.42
C ILE A 265 -6.35 -15.01 -0.45
N ALA A 266 -6.13 -14.98 -1.77
CA ALA A 266 -6.92 -14.20 -2.71
C ALA A 266 -8.37 -14.67 -2.75
N ALA A 267 -8.62 -15.99 -2.69
CA ALA A 267 -9.97 -16.54 -2.60
C ALA A 267 -10.70 -16.06 -1.32
N ASP A 268 -10.04 -16.15 -0.17
CA ASP A 268 -10.57 -15.73 1.12
C ASP A 268 -10.82 -14.21 1.17
N VAL A 269 -9.88 -13.42 0.66
CA VAL A 269 -10.01 -11.97 0.56
C VAL A 269 -11.16 -11.60 -0.39
N ALA A 270 -11.27 -12.23 -1.56
CA ALA A 270 -12.31 -11.94 -2.53
C ALA A 270 -13.71 -12.19 -1.94
N ALA A 271 -13.90 -13.34 -1.28
CA ALA A 271 -15.14 -13.65 -0.58
C ALA A 271 -15.43 -12.66 0.56
N ARG A 272 -14.42 -12.31 1.36
CA ARG A 272 -14.57 -11.35 2.47
C ARG A 272 -14.92 -9.95 2.00
N VAL A 273 -14.31 -9.48 0.92
CA VAL A 273 -14.58 -8.19 0.27
C VAL A 273 -15.94 -8.20 -0.46
N GLY A 274 -16.53 -9.37 -0.66
CA GLY A 274 -17.87 -9.53 -1.21
C GLY A 274 -17.90 -9.58 -2.74
N PHE A 275 -16.84 -10.05 -3.39
CA PHE A 275 -16.91 -10.45 -4.80
C PHE A 275 -17.78 -11.70 -4.94
N ASP A 276 -18.46 -11.85 -6.07
CA ASP A 276 -19.20 -13.06 -6.37
C ASP A 276 -18.25 -14.25 -6.65
N PRO A 277 -18.74 -15.50 -6.67
CA PRO A 277 -17.88 -16.67 -6.87
C PRO A 277 -17.13 -16.68 -8.21
N ALA A 278 -17.69 -16.09 -9.28
CA ALA A 278 -17.04 -16.06 -10.58
C ALA A 278 -15.86 -15.07 -10.55
N ASP A 279 -16.07 -13.90 -9.97
CA ASP A 279 -15.03 -12.89 -9.78
C ASP A 279 -13.93 -13.35 -8.82
N ALA A 280 -14.30 -14.04 -7.75
CA ALA A 280 -13.34 -14.65 -6.83
C ALA A 280 -12.46 -15.68 -7.54
N ALA A 281 -13.04 -16.53 -8.39
CA ALA A 281 -12.29 -17.49 -9.19
C ALA A 281 -11.31 -16.81 -10.15
N VAL A 282 -11.71 -15.71 -10.80
CA VAL A 282 -10.81 -14.92 -11.65
C VAL A 282 -9.65 -14.34 -10.83
N LEU A 283 -9.91 -13.72 -9.68
CA LEU A 283 -8.86 -13.19 -8.79
C LEU A 283 -7.89 -14.28 -8.33
N THR A 284 -8.40 -15.44 -7.92
CA THR A 284 -7.59 -16.59 -7.53
C THR A 284 -6.71 -17.05 -8.69
N THR A 285 -7.23 -17.15 -9.91
CA THR A 285 -6.45 -17.52 -11.11
C THR A 285 -5.37 -16.49 -11.42
N LEU A 286 -5.68 -15.18 -11.34
CA LEU A 286 -4.72 -14.12 -11.57
C LEU A 286 -3.56 -14.18 -10.59
N VAL A 287 -3.85 -14.34 -9.29
CA VAL A 287 -2.80 -14.46 -8.27
C VAL A 287 -2.03 -15.76 -8.41
N ARG A 288 -2.70 -16.88 -8.72
CA ARG A 288 -2.05 -18.18 -8.93
C ARG A 288 -1.04 -18.17 -10.07
N HIS A 289 -1.32 -17.42 -11.13
CA HIS A 289 -0.57 -17.44 -12.37
C HIS A 289 0.13 -16.11 -12.70
N HIS A 290 0.31 -15.20 -11.74
CA HIS A 290 0.87 -13.86 -12.00
C HIS A 290 2.27 -13.88 -12.66
N LEU A 291 3.07 -14.94 -12.46
CA LEU A 291 4.37 -15.14 -13.10
C LEU A 291 4.29 -15.80 -14.49
N LEU A 292 3.16 -16.42 -14.85
CA LEU A 292 3.02 -17.30 -16.02
C LEU A 292 3.47 -16.63 -17.31
N LEU A 293 2.98 -15.42 -17.59
CA LEU A 293 3.30 -14.73 -18.84
C LEU A 293 4.75 -14.24 -18.88
N ALA A 294 5.29 -13.78 -17.74
CA ALA A 294 6.69 -13.37 -17.65
C ALA A 294 7.66 -14.56 -17.85
N GLU A 295 7.37 -15.71 -17.23
CA GLU A 295 8.17 -16.92 -17.40
C GLU A 295 8.03 -17.51 -18.81
N THR A 296 6.83 -17.47 -19.39
CA THR A 296 6.59 -17.96 -20.75
C THR A 296 7.37 -17.13 -21.77
N ALA A 297 7.30 -15.80 -21.68
CA ALA A 297 8.00 -14.90 -22.59
C ALA A 297 9.53 -15.06 -22.54
N THR A 298 10.09 -15.38 -21.37
CA THR A 298 11.55 -15.43 -21.17
C THR A 298 12.16 -16.83 -21.31
N ARG A 299 11.35 -17.90 -21.23
CA ARG A 299 11.87 -19.28 -21.13
C ARG A 299 11.27 -20.28 -22.12
N ARG A 300 10.26 -19.89 -22.91
CA ARG A 300 9.55 -20.81 -23.80
C ARG A 300 9.56 -20.32 -25.23
N ASP A 301 9.41 -21.26 -26.15
CA ASP A 301 9.13 -20.97 -27.56
C ASP A 301 7.67 -20.55 -27.71
N LEU A 302 7.43 -19.36 -28.23
CA LEU A 302 6.10 -18.79 -28.44
C LEU A 302 5.43 -19.32 -29.71
N ASP A 303 6.21 -19.86 -30.64
CA ASP A 303 5.69 -20.49 -31.86
C ASP A 303 5.26 -21.95 -31.61
N ASP A 304 5.63 -22.55 -30.47
CA ASP A 304 5.20 -23.89 -30.06
C ASP A 304 3.71 -23.88 -29.65
N PRO A 305 2.83 -24.60 -30.39
CA PRO A 305 1.42 -24.72 -30.03
C PRO A 305 1.17 -25.31 -28.64
N ALA A 306 2.12 -26.09 -28.08
CA ALA A 306 2.01 -26.61 -26.72
C ALA A 306 2.17 -25.52 -25.66
N THR A 307 3.06 -24.53 -25.88
CA THR A 307 3.17 -23.34 -25.02
C THR A 307 1.86 -22.56 -25.01
N VAL A 308 1.29 -22.30 -26.18
CA VAL A 308 0.01 -21.57 -26.31
C VAL A 308 -1.13 -22.31 -25.59
N ARG A 309 -1.23 -23.63 -25.79
CA ARG A 309 -2.24 -24.45 -25.10
C ARG A 309 -2.08 -24.40 -23.58
N ALA A 310 -0.85 -24.52 -23.06
CA ALA A 310 -0.60 -24.49 -21.62
C ALA A 310 -1.03 -23.15 -20.98
N VAL A 311 -0.80 -22.02 -21.65
CA VAL A 311 -1.28 -20.72 -21.18
C VAL A 311 -2.80 -20.64 -21.23
N ALA A 312 -3.41 -21.07 -22.34
CA ALA A 312 -4.87 -21.06 -22.52
C ALA A 312 -5.59 -21.92 -21.46
N ASP A 313 -5.06 -23.12 -21.17
CA ASP A 313 -5.61 -24.03 -20.16
C ASP A 313 -5.50 -23.44 -18.74
N ALA A 314 -4.43 -22.69 -18.44
CA ALA A 314 -4.24 -22.06 -17.13
C ALA A 314 -5.17 -20.85 -16.91
N VAL A 315 -5.39 -20.02 -17.93
CA VAL A 315 -6.21 -18.78 -17.80
C VAL A 315 -7.69 -19.00 -18.08
N GLY A 316 -8.03 -20.01 -18.87
CA GLY A 316 -9.39 -20.44 -19.21
C GLY A 316 -10.16 -19.52 -20.16
N THR A 317 -10.13 -18.20 -19.96
CA THR A 317 -10.91 -17.25 -20.77
C THR A 317 -10.05 -16.11 -21.33
N PRO A 318 -10.43 -15.53 -22.49
CA PRO A 318 -9.76 -14.34 -23.03
C PRO A 318 -9.78 -13.15 -22.06
N GLY A 319 -10.86 -12.98 -21.28
CA GLY A 319 -10.94 -11.91 -20.28
C GLY A 319 -9.94 -12.09 -19.13
N THR A 320 -9.76 -13.32 -18.65
CA THR A 320 -8.73 -13.63 -17.65
C THR A 320 -7.32 -13.40 -18.21
N LEU A 321 -7.07 -13.78 -19.46
CA LEU A 321 -5.79 -13.55 -20.13
C LEU A 321 -5.49 -12.05 -20.29
N GLU A 322 -6.48 -11.25 -20.67
CA GLU A 322 -6.37 -9.78 -20.77
C GLU A 322 -5.97 -9.16 -19.42
N LEU A 323 -6.64 -9.57 -18.34
CA LEU A 323 -6.33 -9.13 -16.99
C LEU A 323 -4.93 -9.59 -16.54
N LEU A 324 -4.56 -10.84 -16.82
CA LEU A 324 -3.25 -11.38 -16.45
C LEU A 324 -2.13 -10.64 -17.17
N HIS A 325 -2.30 -10.34 -18.46
CA HIS A 325 -1.35 -9.54 -19.22
C HIS A 325 -1.19 -8.14 -18.63
N ALA A 326 -2.28 -7.44 -18.32
CA ALA A 326 -2.21 -6.13 -17.69
C ALA A 326 -1.56 -6.17 -16.30
N LEU A 327 -1.82 -7.23 -15.51
CA LEU A 327 -1.19 -7.45 -14.21
C LEU A 327 0.33 -7.67 -14.35
N THR A 328 0.76 -8.54 -15.27
CA THR A 328 2.18 -8.81 -15.54
C THR A 328 2.90 -7.53 -15.98
N GLU A 329 2.29 -6.71 -16.83
CA GLU A 329 2.85 -5.42 -17.23
C GLU A 329 2.97 -4.45 -16.03
N ALA A 330 1.94 -4.35 -15.20
CA ALA A 330 1.96 -3.50 -14.02
C ALA A 330 3.05 -3.90 -13.02
N ASP A 331 3.22 -5.21 -12.77
CA ASP A 331 4.23 -5.78 -11.88
C ASP A 331 5.66 -5.52 -12.39
N ALA A 332 5.90 -5.77 -13.68
CA ALA A 332 7.19 -5.49 -14.30
C ALA A 332 7.57 -3.99 -14.23
N LEU A 333 6.61 -3.09 -14.45
CA LEU A 333 6.80 -1.63 -14.32
C LEU A 333 7.01 -1.16 -12.86
N ALA A 334 6.52 -1.91 -11.87
CA ALA A 334 6.68 -1.62 -10.45
C ALA A 334 8.01 -2.16 -9.90
N THR A 335 8.46 -3.32 -10.39
CA THR A 335 9.73 -3.94 -10.02
C THR A 335 10.92 -3.08 -10.44
N GLY A 336 10.93 -2.59 -11.69
CA GLY A 336 11.93 -1.63 -12.16
C GLY A 336 12.29 -1.76 -13.65
N PRO A 337 13.09 -0.83 -14.20
CA PRO A 337 13.39 -0.77 -15.64
C PRO A 337 14.02 -2.06 -16.19
N ALA A 338 14.83 -2.75 -15.39
CA ALA A 338 15.50 -4.00 -15.78
C ALA A 338 14.49 -5.14 -16.02
N ALA A 339 13.52 -5.32 -15.12
CA ALA A 339 12.47 -6.34 -15.26
C ALA A 339 11.55 -6.05 -16.46
N TRP A 340 11.27 -4.78 -16.70
CA TRP A 340 10.49 -4.36 -17.87
C TRP A 340 11.23 -4.57 -19.19
N SER A 341 12.54 -4.30 -19.24
CA SER A 341 13.33 -4.53 -20.45
C SER A 341 13.44 -6.00 -20.83
N SER A 342 13.52 -6.92 -19.86
CA SER A 342 13.50 -8.37 -20.13
C SER A 342 12.17 -8.88 -20.67
N TRP A 343 11.06 -8.16 -20.40
CA TRP A 343 9.74 -8.56 -20.87
C TRP A 343 9.44 -8.14 -22.32
N ARG A 344 10.04 -7.04 -22.79
CA ARG A 344 9.90 -6.60 -24.19
C ARG A 344 10.95 -7.19 -25.14
N GLY A 345 11.91 -7.93 -24.60
CA GLY A 345 13.06 -8.50 -25.32
C GLY A 345 12.74 -9.75 -26.10
#